data_AF-A0A973SGC6-F1
#
_entry.id   AF-A0A973SGC6-F1
#
_cell.length_a   1.000
_cell.length_b   1.000
_cell.length_c   1.000
_cell.angle_alpha   90.00
_cell.angle_beta   90.00
_cell.angle_gamma   90.00
#
_symmetry.space_group_name_H-M   'P 1'
#
loop_
_entity.id
_entity.type
_entity.pdbx_description
1 polymer ?
#
loop_
_entity_poly.entity_id
_entity_poly.type
_entity_poly.pdbx_seq_one_letter_code
_entity_poly.pdbx_strand_id
1 'polypeptide(L)'
;MTGPAPETRFLDREISWLRFNERVLELAQDSAQVPLLERARFLAIFASNLDEFYMVRVAGLRRRLATGVATTSASGLPPREVL
;
A
#
# COMPACT_ATOMS: atom_id res chain seq x y z
N MET A 1 -22.74 -17.74 23.77
CA MET A 1 -22.86 -16.45 23.04
C MET A 1 -21.53 -16.18 22.34
N THR A 2 -21.38 -16.63 21.10
CA THR A 2 -20.28 -16.20 20.23
C THR A 2 -20.67 -14.84 19.65
N GLY A 3 -20.02 -13.76 20.11
CA GLY A 3 -20.15 -12.45 19.48
C GLY A 3 -19.74 -12.50 18.01
N PRO A 4 -20.18 -11.53 17.17
CA PRO A 4 -19.78 -11.51 15.77
C PRO A 4 -18.24 -11.53 15.68
N ALA A 5 -17.71 -12.35 14.78
CA ALA A 5 -16.28 -12.30 14.47
C ALA A 5 -15.89 -10.87 14.07
N PRO A 6 -14.70 -10.37 14.46
CA PRO A 6 -14.28 -9.03 14.10
C PRO A 6 -14.38 -8.86 12.58
N GLU A 7 -14.97 -7.74 12.13
CA GLU A 7 -15.46 -7.56 10.76
C GLU A 7 -14.38 -7.74 9.67
N THR A 8 -13.09 -7.78 10.03
CA THR A 8 -12.01 -8.34 9.19
C THR A 8 -10.79 -8.72 10.01
N ARG A 9 -10.24 -9.93 9.79
CA ARG A 9 -9.07 -10.45 10.53
C ARG A 9 -7.72 -10.02 9.93
N PHE A 10 -7.71 -9.56 8.68
CA PHE A 10 -6.50 -9.22 7.93
C PHE A 10 -6.57 -7.79 7.38
N LEU A 11 -5.42 -7.12 7.31
CA LEU A 11 -5.28 -5.83 6.65
C LEU A 11 -5.19 -6.02 5.13
N ASP A 12 -5.66 -5.02 4.39
CA ASP A 12 -5.55 -5.03 2.94
C ASP A 12 -4.08 -4.92 2.53
N ARG A 13 -3.68 -5.73 1.55
CA ARG A 13 -2.27 -5.84 1.15
C ARG A 13 -1.80 -4.54 0.49
N GLU A 14 -2.62 -3.96 -0.37
CA GLU A 14 -2.31 -2.75 -1.12
C GLU A 14 -2.24 -1.55 -0.17
N ILE A 15 -3.16 -1.44 0.80
CA ILE A 15 -3.10 -0.41 1.85
C ILE A 15 -1.88 -0.60 2.75
N SER A 16 -1.58 -1.84 3.14
CA SER A 16 -0.40 -2.15 3.96
C SER A 16 0.89 -1.77 3.24
N TRP A 17 0.94 -1.96 1.92
CA TRP A 17 2.08 -1.54 1.09
C TRP A 17 2.21 -0.01 1.08
N LEU A 18 1.10 0.73 0.94
CA LEU A 18 1.13 2.20 0.98
C LEU A 18 1.62 2.74 2.32
N ARG A 19 1.16 2.16 3.44
CA ARG A 19 1.65 2.53 4.79
C ARG A 19 3.14 2.25 4.97
N PHE A 20 3.64 1.16 4.39
CA PHE A 20 5.07 0.91 4.37
C PHE A 20 5.82 2.02 3.61
N ASN A 21 5.34 2.40 2.42
CA ASN A 21 6.01 3.43 1.62
C ASN A 21 5.88 4.83 2.25
N GLU A 22 4.78 5.11 2.96
CA GLU A 22 4.62 6.31 3.80
C GLU A 22 5.73 6.38 4.85
N ARG A 23 6.03 5.28 5.53
CA ARG A 23 7.15 5.25 6.50
C ARG A 23 8.51 5.53 5.86
N VAL A 24 8.72 5.12 4.60
CA VAL A 24 9.95 5.48 3.85
C VAL A 24 10.01 6.98 3.59
N LEU A 25 8.88 7.60 3.24
CA LEU A 25 8.79 9.04 3.04
C LEU A 25 9.03 9.82 4.34
N GLU A 26 8.51 9.34 5.47
CA GLU A 26 8.76 9.94 6.79
C GLU A 26 10.27 9.99 7.11
N LEU A 27 11.03 8.92 6.78
CA LEU A 27 12.50 8.92 6.93
C LEU A 27 13.18 9.94 6.01
N ALA A 28 12.64 10.20 4.83
CA ALA A 28 13.14 11.25 3.94
C ALA A 28 12.84 12.67 4.47
N GLN A 29 11.84 12.82 5.34
CA GLN A 29 11.42 14.10 5.92
C GLN A 29 12.08 14.41 7.27
N ASP A 30 12.60 13.40 7.97
CA ASP A 30 13.20 13.54 9.30
C ASP A 30 14.56 14.24 9.27
N SER A 31 14.54 15.57 9.23
CA SER A 31 15.75 16.40 9.33
C SER A 31 16.40 16.40 10.71
N ALA A 32 15.71 15.90 11.74
CA ALA A 32 16.21 15.89 13.10
C ALA A 32 17.14 14.70 13.36
N GLN A 33 16.87 13.54 12.74
CA GLN A 33 17.61 12.30 12.99
C GLN A 33 18.34 11.76 11.76
N VAL A 34 17.93 12.12 10.53
CA VAL A 34 18.47 11.55 9.30
C VAL A 34 19.33 12.59 8.56
N PRO A 35 20.62 12.30 8.27
CA PRO A 35 21.46 13.25 7.54
C PRO A 35 20.98 13.45 6.09
N LEU A 36 21.40 14.57 5.49
CA LEU A 36 20.82 15.06 4.23
C LEU A 36 20.92 14.07 3.07
N LEU A 37 22.05 13.37 2.92
CA LEU A 37 22.27 12.43 1.82
C LEU A 37 21.42 11.16 2.00
N GLU A 38 21.27 10.68 3.23
CA GLU A 38 20.41 9.56 3.58
C GLU A 38 18.94 9.88 3.32
N ARG A 39 18.50 11.11 3.62
CA ARG A 39 17.16 11.60 3.27
C ARG A 39 16.92 11.62 1.77
N ALA A 40 17.89 12.09 0.99
CA ALA A 40 17.81 12.07 -0.48
C ALA A 40 17.74 10.62 -1.00
N ARG A 41 18.47 9.69 -0.39
CA ARG A 41 18.38 8.25 -0.70
C ARG A 41 17.00 7.69 -0.39
N PHE A 42 16.42 7.99 0.79
CA PHE A 42 15.06 7.56 1.13
C PHE A 42 14.02 8.13 0.18
N LEU A 43 14.17 9.38 -0.27
CA LEU A 43 13.27 9.98 -1.26
C LEU A 43 13.35 9.26 -2.60
N ALA A 44 14.55 8.90 -3.07
CA ALA A 44 14.73 8.11 -4.29
C ALA A 44 14.12 6.69 -4.17
N ILE A 45 14.27 6.06 -3.01
CA ILE A 45 13.64 4.75 -2.71
C ILE A 45 12.11 4.89 -2.73
N PHE A 46 11.55 5.89 -2.05
CA PHE A 46 10.11 6.16 -2.04
C PHE A 46 9.55 6.32 -3.46
N ALA A 47 10.22 7.10 -4.31
CA ALA A 47 9.81 7.32 -5.70
C ALA A 47 9.84 6.01 -6.51
N SER A 48 10.92 5.24 -6.40
CA SER A 48 11.08 3.96 -7.11
C SER A 48 10.02 2.94 -6.68
N ASN A 49 9.74 2.86 -5.38
CA ASN A 49 8.68 2.03 -4.85
C ASN A 49 7.31 2.45 -5.40
N LEU A 50 7.03 3.75 -5.42
CA LEU A 50 5.75 4.29 -5.90
C LEU A 50 5.53 3.96 -7.37
N ASP A 51 6.57 4.10 -8.21
CA ASP A 51 6.51 3.70 -9.62
C ASP A 51 6.18 2.21 -9.77
N GLU A 52 6.84 1.33 -9.00
CA GLU A 52 6.53 -0.11 -9.01
C GLU A 52 5.08 -0.38 -8.60
N PHE A 53 4.58 0.31 -7.57
CA PHE A 53 3.20 0.16 -7.11
C PHE A 53 2.20 0.50 -8.23
N TYR A 54 2.39 1.60 -8.94
CA TYR A 54 1.51 1.96 -10.05
C TYR A 54 1.63 0.99 -11.22
N MET A 55 2.86 0.64 -11.63
CA MET A 55 3.10 -0.24 -12.78
C MET A 55 2.58 -1.65 -12.56
N VAL A 56 2.72 -2.21 -11.35
CA VAL A 56 2.40 -3.60 -11.06
C VAL A 56 1.08 -3.75 -10.33
N ARG A 57 0.89 -3.03 -9.21
CA ARG A 57 -0.26 -3.25 -8.30
C ARG A 57 -1.53 -2.60 -8.84
N VAL A 58 -1.49 -1.31 -9.17
CA VAL A 58 -2.66 -0.59 -9.71
C VAL A 58 -3.07 -1.18 -11.06
N ALA A 59 -2.11 -1.49 -11.94
CA ALA A 59 -2.40 -2.17 -13.20
C ALA A 59 -3.07 -3.55 -13.00
N GLY A 60 -2.58 -4.34 -12.04
CA GLY A 60 -3.17 -5.63 -11.69
C GLY A 60 -4.58 -5.52 -11.11
N LEU A 61 -4.83 -4.52 -10.26
CA LEU A 61 -6.15 -4.24 -9.69
C LEU A 61 -7.17 -3.82 -10.77
N ARG A 62 -6.77 -2.92 -11.67
CA ARG A 62 -7.58 -2.51 -12.83
C ARG A 62 -7.89 -3.69 -13.77
N ARG A 63 -6.92 -4.57 -14.03
CA ARG A 63 -7.15 -5.77 -14.85
C ARG A 63 -8.19 -6.69 -14.21
N ARG A 64 -8.09 -6.97 -12.90
CA ARG A 64 -9.05 -7.81 -12.17
C ARG A 64 -10.48 -7.26 -12.25
N LEU A 65 -10.63 -5.95 -12.12
CA LEU A 65 -11.92 -5.27 -12.28
C LEU A 65 -12.46 -5.41 -13.71
N ALA A 66 -11.61 -5.18 -14.72
CA ALA A 66 -12.01 -5.26 -16.13
C ALA A 66 -12.42 -6.68 -16.58
N THR A 67 -11.81 -7.72 -16.00
CA THR A 67 -12.13 -9.12 -16.35
C THR A 67 -13.27 -9.72 -15.52
N GLY A 68 -13.90 -8.94 -14.62
CA GLY A 68 -14.96 -9.43 -13.74
C GLY A 68 -14.49 -10.40 -12.64
N VAL A 69 -13.17 -10.59 -12.49
CA VAL A 69 -12.57 -11.40 -11.42
C VAL A 69 -12.30 -10.48 -10.22
N ALA A 70 -13.35 -9.79 -9.77
CA ALA A 70 -13.29 -8.90 -8.62
C ALA A 70 -13.49 -9.71 -7.33
N THR A 71 -12.58 -10.63 -7.05
CA THR A 71 -12.58 -11.34 -5.76
C THR A 71 -12.25 -10.34 -4.66
N THR A 72 -13.11 -10.27 -3.64
CA THR A 72 -12.86 -9.52 -2.41
C THR A 72 -11.52 -9.92 -1.81
N SER A 73 -10.72 -8.95 -1.36
CA SER A 73 -9.43 -9.25 -0.74
C SER A 73 -9.63 -9.95 0.61
N ALA A 74 -8.57 -10.54 1.17
CA ALA A 74 -8.61 -11.22 2.47
C ALA A 74 -9.00 -10.27 3.63
N SER A 75 -8.89 -8.96 3.40
CA SER A 75 -9.36 -7.87 4.25
C SER A 75 -10.79 -7.43 3.96
N GLY A 76 -11.57 -8.20 3.21
CA GLY A 76 -13.00 -7.94 2.98
C GLY A 76 -13.29 -6.73 2.10
N LEU A 77 -12.28 -5.99 1.63
CA LEU A 77 -12.48 -4.84 0.77
C LEU A 77 -12.69 -5.28 -0.69
N PRO A 78 -13.72 -4.75 -1.37
CA PRO A 78 -13.86 -4.96 -2.80
C PRO A 78 -12.79 -4.15 -3.55
N PRO A 79 -12.28 -4.67 -4.69
CA PRO A 79 -11.23 -4.00 -5.48
C PRO A 79 -11.47 -2.52 -5.83
N ARG A 80 -12.74 -2.09 -5.93
CA ARG A 80 -13.13 -0.69 -6.21
C ARG A 80 -12.90 0.28 -5.06
N GLU A 81 -12.84 -0.21 -3.82
CA GLU A 81 -12.62 0.62 -2.62
C GLU A 81 -11.13 0.80 -2.31
N VAL A 82 -10.26 0.06 -3.01
CA VAL A 82 -8.81 0.07 -2.86
C VAL A 82 -8.11 0.84 -3.99
N LEU A 83 -8.84 1.20 -5.05
CA LEU A 83 -8.37 2.09 -6.14
C LEU A 83 -8.61 3.56 -5.80
#